data_AF-A0A6B1E804-F1
#
_entry.id   AF-A0A6B1E804-F1
#
_cell.length_a   1.000
_cell.length_b   1.000
_cell.length_c   1.000
_cell.angle_alpha   90.00
_cell.angle_beta   90.00
_cell.angle_gamma   90.00
#
_symmetry.space_group_name_H-M   'P 1'
#
loop_
_entity.id
_entity.type
_entity.pdbx_description
1 polymer ?
#
loop_
_entity_poly.entity_id
_entity_poly.type
_entity_poly.pdbx_seq_one_letter_code
_entity_poly.pdbx_strand_id
1 'polypeptide(L)'
;MISPAGARRLRPDMPHYGVATAADGMLAWDWPTRQMRAARNYWVCSTRADGRPHAAPVWGIWFEGAFVFGTDANSIKAANIRRDPRVSIHLESGDDVVIIEGELRPAQLSAESMAALEARYTEKYGLNPELAVDDALVLQLQPRKVLAWQEADFPTTATCWLFE
;
A
#
# COMPACT_ATOMS: atom_id res chain seq x y z
N MET A 1 -3.85 -11.83 -2.51
CA MET A 1 -2.52 -11.57 -3.11
C MET A 1 -2.68 -10.45 -4.14
N ILE A 2 -1.98 -9.33 -3.98
CA ILE A 2 -1.83 -8.27 -4.99
C ILE A 2 -0.97 -8.86 -6.13
N SER A 3 -1.67 -9.50 -7.07
CA SER A 3 -1.12 -10.12 -8.27
C SER A 3 -1.48 -9.25 -9.47
N PRO A 4 -0.62 -9.12 -10.50
CA PRO A 4 -1.02 -8.41 -11.70
C PRO A 4 -2.04 -9.21 -12.52
N ALA A 5 -2.32 -10.47 -12.16
CA ALA A 5 -3.34 -11.28 -12.81
C ALA A 5 -4.71 -10.60 -12.66
N GLY A 6 -5.27 -10.16 -13.79
CA GLY A 6 -6.52 -9.41 -13.84
C GLY A 6 -6.36 -7.89 -13.77
N ALA A 7 -5.16 -7.36 -13.52
CA ALA A 7 -4.92 -5.93 -13.52
C ALA A 7 -4.66 -5.39 -14.93
N ARG A 8 -5.35 -4.32 -15.32
CA ARG A 8 -5.11 -3.65 -16.60
C ARG A 8 -3.98 -2.63 -16.44
N ARG A 9 -2.87 -2.83 -17.15
CA ARG A 9 -1.72 -1.93 -17.19
C ARG A 9 -1.97 -0.79 -18.20
N LEU A 10 -1.90 0.45 -17.74
CA LEU A 10 -2.26 1.66 -18.48
C LEU A 10 -1.29 2.80 -18.18
N ARG A 11 -1.35 3.85 -18.99
CA ARG A 11 -0.76 5.14 -18.65
C ARG A 11 -1.66 5.86 -17.63
N PRO A 12 -1.10 6.54 -16.63
CA PRO A 12 -1.91 7.33 -15.70
C PRO A 12 -2.48 8.55 -16.41
N ASP A 13 -3.67 8.97 -16.01
CA ASP A 13 -4.26 10.23 -16.45
C ASP A 13 -3.60 11.38 -15.70
N MET A 14 -2.59 11.98 -16.32
CA MET A 14 -1.80 13.09 -15.81
C MET A 14 -1.69 14.17 -16.91
N PRO A 15 -2.77 14.94 -17.13
CA PRO A 15 -2.80 15.91 -18.22
C PRO A 15 -1.72 16.98 -18.02
N HIS A 16 -1.08 17.38 -19.11
CA HIS A 16 0.01 18.37 -19.14
C HIS A 16 1.35 17.92 -18.51
N TYR A 17 1.48 16.65 -18.09
CA TYR A 17 2.75 16.07 -17.61
C TYR A 17 3.57 15.32 -18.68
N GLY A 18 3.18 15.41 -19.96
CA GLY A 18 3.93 14.79 -21.07
C GLY A 18 3.84 13.26 -21.15
N VAL A 19 2.95 12.63 -20.37
CA VAL A 19 2.74 11.17 -20.40
C VAL A 19 2.21 10.74 -21.77
N ALA A 20 2.99 9.94 -22.48
CA ALA A 20 2.63 9.41 -23.79
C ALA A 20 1.49 8.39 -23.69
N THR A 21 0.77 8.16 -24.80
CA THR A 21 -0.24 7.09 -24.88
C THR A 21 0.36 5.71 -25.13
N ALA A 22 1.54 5.66 -25.76
CA ALA A 22 2.26 4.42 -26.06
C ALA A 22 2.77 3.72 -24.79
N ALA A 23 2.87 2.39 -24.85
CA ALA A 23 3.25 1.58 -23.70
C ALA A 23 4.77 1.51 -23.44
N ASP A 24 5.58 2.06 -24.33
CA ASP A 24 7.04 1.99 -24.28
C ASP A 24 7.60 2.63 -23.00
N GLY A 25 8.47 1.88 -22.31
CA GLY A 25 9.11 2.31 -21.06
C GLY A 25 8.23 2.29 -19.81
N MET A 26 6.97 1.84 -19.91
CA MET A 26 6.15 1.58 -18.72
C MET A 26 6.79 0.52 -17.81
N LEU A 27 6.69 0.73 -16.50
CA LEU A 27 7.21 -0.17 -15.50
C LEU A 27 6.49 -1.53 -15.54
N ALA A 28 7.25 -2.59 -15.26
CA ALA A 28 6.70 -3.92 -15.00
C ALA A 28 6.19 -4.00 -13.55
N TRP A 29 5.28 -4.94 -13.29
CA TRP A 29 4.61 -5.10 -11.98
C TRP A 29 5.57 -5.50 -10.85
N ASP A 30 6.68 -6.15 -11.17
CA ASP A 30 7.72 -6.47 -10.20
C ASP A 30 8.32 -5.21 -9.56
N TRP A 31 8.33 -4.08 -10.29
CA TRP A 31 8.89 -2.83 -9.80
C TRP A 31 8.16 -2.28 -8.57
N PRO A 32 6.85 -1.95 -8.61
CA PRO A 32 6.16 -1.42 -7.43
C PRO A 32 6.16 -2.43 -6.28
N THR A 33 6.08 -3.74 -6.55
CA THR A 33 6.15 -4.75 -5.49
C THR A 33 7.53 -4.83 -4.83
N ARG A 34 8.62 -4.65 -5.58
CA ARG A 34 9.98 -4.55 -5.03
C ARG A 34 10.12 -3.32 -4.13
N GLN A 35 9.64 -2.16 -4.58
CA GLN A 35 9.65 -0.94 -3.76
C GLN A 35 8.83 -1.13 -2.46
N MET A 36 7.62 -1.69 -2.57
CA MET A 36 6.77 -1.97 -1.42
C MET A 36 7.40 -2.97 -0.44
N ARG A 37 8.18 -3.95 -0.91
CA ARG A 37 8.90 -4.89 -0.02
C ARG A 37 10.05 -4.20 0.71
N ALA A 38 10.83 -3.39 -0.01
CA ALA A 38 12.03 -2.72 0.48
C ALA A 38 11.75 -1.53 1.42
N ALA A 39 10.60 -0.86 1.27
CA ALA A 39 10.27 0.34 2.02
C ALA A 39 10.30 0.15 3.54
N ARG A 40 10.83 1.15 4.27
CA ARG A 40 10.87 1.14 5.74
C ARG A 40 9.55 1.62 6.35
N ASN A 41 8.92 2.62 5.74
CA ASN A 41 7.70 3.26 6.22
C ASN A 41 6.68 3.39 5.08
N TYR A 42 5.40 3.42 5.45
CA TYR A 42 4.27 3.52 4.54
C TYR A 42 3.32 4.59 5.06
N TRP A 43 2.95 5.55 4.24
CA TRP A 43 2.04 6.62 4.62
C TRP A 43 0.61 6.21 4.28
N VAL A 44 -0.23 6.04 5.29
CA VAL A 44 -1.65 5.70 5.13
C VAL A 44 -2.48 6.97 5.19
N CYS A 45 -3.08 7.33 4.07
CA CYS A 45 -4.01 8.44 3.93
C CYS A 45 -5.45 7.93 4.01
N SER A 46 -6.18 8.38 5.02
CA SER A 46 -7.58 8.04 5.32
C SER A 46 -8.40 9.31 5.51
N THR A 47 -9.72 9.20 5.48
CA THR A 47 -10.61 10.36 5.64
C THR A 47 -11.22 10.38 7.03
N ARG A 48 -11.31 11.54 7.69
CA ARG A 48 -12.00 11.71 8.98
C ARG A 48 -13.51 11.80 8.79
N ALA A 49 -14.28 11.66 9.87
CA ALA A 49 -15.74 11.73 9.83
C ALA A 49 -16.26 13.09 9.32
N ASP A 50 -15.50 14.16 9.54
CA ASP A 50 -15.78 15.51 9.05
C ASP A 50 -15.21 15.79 7.65
N GLY A 51 -14.74 14.76 6.94
CA GLY A 51 -14.18 14.87 5.60
C GLY A 51 -12.71 15.33 5.53
N ARG A 52 -12.09 15.74 6.66
CA ARG A 52 -10.67 16.15 6.63
C ARG A 52 -9.75 14.96 6.31
N PRO A 53 -8.68 15.16 5.52
CA PRO A 53 -7.69 14.12 5.28
C PRO A 53 -6.88 13.83 6.57
N HIS A 54 -6.44 12.58 6.71
CA HIS A 54 -5.55 12.14 7.77
C HIS A 54 -4.47 11.25 7.18
N ALA A 55 -3.22 11.71 7.19
CA ALA A 55 -2.05 10.96 6.80
C ALA A 55 -1.25 10.58 8.05
N ALA A 56 -0.79 9.34 8.13
CA ALA A 56 0.11 8.91 9.19
C ALA A 56 0.99 7.75 8.72
N PRO A 57 2.28 7.73 9.08
CA PRO A 57 3.15 6.63 8.76
C PRO A 57 2.78 5.40 9.59
N VAL A 58 3.01 4.22 9.01
CA VAL A 58 2.95 2.94 9.69
C VAL A 58 4.15 2.09 9.30
N TRP A 59 4.51 1.16 10.19
CA TRP A 59 5.32 0.01 9.81
C TRP A 59 4.41 -1.09 9.31
N GLY A 60 4.86 -1.80 8.28
CA GLY A 60 4.08 -2.83 7.62
C GLY A 60 4.94 -3.86 6.94
N ILE A 61 4.34 -4.98 6.58
CA ILE A 61 5.00 -6.09 5.89
C ILE A 61 4.27 -6.37 4.59
N TRP A 62 5.03 -6.57 3.52
CA TRP A 62 4.50 -7.20 2.32
C TRP A 62 4.42 -8.71 2.54
N PHE A 63 3.25 -9.20 2.91
CA PHE A 63 3.00 -10.56 3.38
C PHE A 63 1.93 -11.24 2.51
N GLU A 64 2.21 -12.46 2.04
CA GLU A 64 1.29 -13.23 1.17
C GLU A 64 0.79 -12.43 -0.06
N GLY A 65 1.69 -11.59 -0.55
CA GLY A 65 1.50 -10.69 -1.66
C GLY A 65 0.56 -9.51 -1.39
N ALA A 66 0.26 -9.16 -0.15
CA ALA A 66 -0.45 -7.93 0.17
C ALA A 66 0.34 -7.09 1.18
N PHE A 67 0.06 -5.78 1.21
CA PHE A 67 0.53 -4.95 2.30
C PHE A 67 -0.34 -5.19 3.54
N VAL A 68 0.29 -5.60 4.64
CA VAL A 68 -0.36 -5.91 5.92
C VAL A 68 0.27 -5.08 7.02
N PHE A 69 -0.54 -4.44 7.86
CA PHE A 69 -0.04 -3.74 9.03
C PHE A 69 -0.95 -3.82 10.25
N GLY A 70 -0.35 -3.72 11.43
CA GLY A 70 -1.06 -3.61 12.71
C GLY A 70 -1.28 -2.16 13.13
N THR A 71 -2.39 -1.89 13.80
CA THR A 71 -2.64 -0.59 14.43
C THR A 71 -3.51 -0.77 15.67
N ASP A 72 -3.40 0.14 16.62
CA ASP A 72 -4.33 0.23 17.75
C ASP A 72 -5.77 0.39 17.24
N ALA A 73 -6.67 -0.46 17.74
CA ALA A 73 -8.08 -0.51 17.38
C ALA A 73 -8.82 0.79 17.70
N ASN A 74 -8.34 1.61 18.63
CA ASN A 74 -8.90 2.90 19.02
C ASN A 74 -8.21 4.08 18.32
N SER A 75 -7.22 3.82 17.46
CA SER A 75 -6.54 4.87 16.69
C SER A 75 -7.48 5.62 15.74
N ILE A 76 -7.09 6.86 15.41
CA ILE A 76 -7.80 7.70 14.43
C ILE A 76 -7.96 6.97 13.08
N LYS A 77 -6.91 6.27 12.62
CA LYS A 77 -6.99 5.54 11.34
C LYS A 77 -7.92 4.34 11.44
N ALA A 78 -7.93 3.60 12.55
CA ALA A 78 -8.86 2.49 12.74
C ALA A 78 -10.32 2.99 12.74
N ALA A 79 -10.59 4.08 13.45
CA ALA A 79 -11.91 4.73 13.43
C ALA A 79 -12.31 5.21 12.01
N ASN A 80 -11.35 5.76 11.25
CA ASN A 80 -11.59 6.17 9.86
C ASN A 80 -11.92 4.97 8.97
N ILE A 81 -11.11 3.91 9.02
CA ILE A 81 -11.20 2.73 8.16
C ILE A 81 -12.47 1.92 8.43
N ARG A 82 -12.92 1.84 9.68
CA ARG A 82 -14.22 1.21 10.01
C ARG A 82 -15.40 1.91 9.36
N ARG A 83 -15.34 3.24 9.24
CA ARG A 83 -16.40 4.06 8.64
C ARG A 83 -16.30 4.08 7.11
N ASP A 84 -15.09 4.24 6.59
CA ASP A 84 -14.79 4.29 5.16
C ASP A 84 -13.45 3.58 4.91
N PRO A 85 -13.46 2.38 4.32
CA PRO A 85 -12.25 1.58 4.16
C PRO A 85 -11.32 2.13 3.07
N ARG A 86 -11.77 3.10 2.25
CA ARG A 86 -11.01 3.64 1.12
C ARG A 86 -9.82 4.44 1.63
N VAL A 87 -8.65 4.13 1.10
CA VAL A 87 -7.38 4.77 1.44
C VAL A 87 -6.51 5.00 0.21
N SER A 88 -5.56 5.92 0.35
CA SER A 88 -4.37 6.01 -0.48
C SER A 88 -3.14 5.69 0.37
N ILE A 89 -2.27 4.81 -0.11
CA ILE A 89 -1.03 4.44 0.57
C ILE A 89 0.13 4.77 -0.35
N HIS A 90 1.15 5.47 0.15
CA HIS A 90 2.36 5.75 -0.61
C HIS A 90 3.62 5.55 0.23
N LEU A 91 4.75 5.50 -0.47
CA LEU A 91 6.08 5.39 0.12
C LEU A 91 6.69 6.78 0.37
N GLU A 92 7.88 6.82 0.97
CA GLU A 92 8.58 8.07 1.33
C GLU A 92 9.25 8.76 0.14
N SER A 93 9.69 7.98 -0.86
CA SER A 93 10.46 8.51 -1.99
C SER A 93 9.55 9.22 -2.99
N GLY A 94 9.88 10.48 -3.29
CA GLY A 94 9.32 11.23 -4.41
C GLY A 94 10.00 10.90 -5.75
N ASP A 95 11.16 10.24 -5.71
CA ASP A 95 11.92 9.85 -6.91
C ASP A 95 11.51 8.46 -7.41
N ASP A 96 11.27 7.53 -6.49
CA ASP A 96 10.80 6.17 -6.75
C ASP A 96 9.37 6.02 -6.22
N VAL A 97 8.41 6.48 -7.00
CA VAL A 97 7.04 6.65 -6.51
C VAL A 97 6.24 5.36 -6.66
N VAL A 98 5.58 4.98 -5.57
CA VAL A 98 4.46 4.03 -5.57
C VAL A 98 3.32 4.63 -4.77
N ILE A 99 2.14 4.71 -5.38
CA ILE A 99 0.88 5.09 -4.73
C ILE A 99 -0.12 3.97 -5.00
N ILE A 100 -0.75 3.45 -3.96
CA ILE A 100 -1.81 2.43 -4.04
C ILE A 100 -3.09 3.02 -3.48
N GLU A 101 -4.09 3.19 -4.34
CA GLU A 101 -5.45 3.48 -3.95
C GLU A 101 -6.21 2.16 -3.80
N GLY A 102 -6.93 2.00 -2.70
CA GLY A 102 -7.61 0.74 -2.41
C GLY A 102 -8.43 0.80 -1.13
N GLU A 103 -8.69 -0.37 -0.57
CA GLU A 103 -9.46 -0.54 0.65
C GLU A 103 -8.64 -1.30 1.70
N LEU A 104 -8.71 -0.87 2.96
CA LEU A 104 -8.19 -1.64 4.08
C LEU A 104 -9.29 -2.46 4.71
N ARG A 105 -9.02 -3.75 4.91
CA ARG A 105 -9.95 -4.70 5.55
C ARG A 105 -9.23 -5.45 6.67
N PRO A 106 -9.94 -5.90 7.72
CA PRO A 106 -9.35 -6.80 8.71
C PRO A 106 -8.73 -8.02 8.02
N ALA A 107 -7.46 -8.30 8.33
CA ALA A 107 -6.75 -9.43 7.75
C ALA A 107 -7.35 -10.75 8.27
N GLN A 108 -7.61 -11.69 7.38
CA GLN A 108 -8.09 -13.03 7.72
C GLN A 108 -6.90 -13.99 7.71
N LEU A 109 -6.15 -14.02 8.80
CA LEU A 109 -4.90 -14.79 8.92
C LEU A 109 -5.09 -15.97 9.87
N SER A 110 -4.53 -17.13 9.53
CA SER A 110 -4.43 -18.25 10.46
C SER A 110 -3.45 -17.91 11.60
N ALA A 111 -3.51 -18.65 12.71
CA ALA A 111 -2.54 -18.50 13.80
C ALA A 111 -1.08 -18.66 13.32
N GLU A 112 -0.84 -19.60 12.40
CA GLU A 112 0.48 -19.79 11.76
C GLU A 112 0.90 -18.56 10.95
N SER A 113 -0.01 -18.01 10.14
CA SER A 113 0.26 -16.83 9.32
C SER A 113 0.51 -15.58 10.18
N MET A 114 -0.21 -15.45 11.30
CA MET A 114 0.01 -14.40 12.30
C MET A 114 1.41 -14.50 12.93
N ALA A 115 1.81 -15.69 13.39
CA ALA A 115 3.14 -15.90 13.95
C ALA A 115 4.25 -15.63 12.91
N ALA A 116 4.05 -16.03 11.65
CA ALA A 116 4.97 -15.73 10.57
C ALA A 116 5.05 -14.21 10.28
N LEU A 117 3.92 -13.49 10.32
CA LEU A 117 3.88 -12.05 10.17
C LEU A 117 4.69 -11.34 11.27
N GLU A 118 4.50 -11.69 12.53
CA GLU A 118 5.24 -11.13 13.67
C GLU A 118 6.76 -11.40 13.58
N ALA A 119 7.15 -12.60 13.12
CA ALA A 119 8.54 -12.92 12.85
C ALA A 119 9.14 -12.00 11.77
N ARG A 120 8.39 -11.68 10.71
CA ARG A 120 8.80 -10.73 9.67
C ARG A 120 8.91 -9.30 10.19
N TYR A 121 8.03 -8.89 11.10
CA TYR A 121 8.18 -7.59 11.78
C TYR A 121 9.48 -7.54 12.58
N THR A 122 9.76 -8.60 13.34
CA THR A 122 10.99 -8.69 14.13
C THR A 122 12.23 -8.65 13.25
N GLU A 123 12.23 -9.40 12.14
CA GLU A 123 13.31 -9.38 11.14
C GLU A 123 13.53 -7.98 10.54
N LYS A 124 12.45 -7.31 10.14
CA LYS A 124 12.52 -6.04 9.42
C LYS A 124 12.79 -4.83 10.33
N TYR A 125 12.31 -4.87 11.57
CA TYR A 125 12.26 -3.70 12.45
C TYR A 125 12.94 -3.89 13.81
N GLY A 126 13.37 -5.11 14.15
CA GLY A 126 14.04 -5.42 15.41
C GLY A 126 13.11 -5.46 16.63
N LEU A 127 11.79 -5.45 16.43
CA LEU A 127 10.78 -5.46 17.50
C LEU A 127 9.61 -6.36 17.10
N ASN A 128 9.10 -7.16 18.04
CA ASN A 128 7.82 -7.85 17.89
C ASN A 128 6.68 -6.89 18.32
N PRO A 129 5.76 -6.52 17.42
CA PRO A 129 4.67 -5.61 17.74
C PRO A 129 3.49 -6.23 18.51
N GLU A 130 3.52 -7.53 18.86
CA GLU A 130 2.45 -8.25 19.57
C GLU A 130 1.07 -8.03 18.91
N LEU A 131 0.88 -8.55 17.69
CA LEU A 131 -0.30 -8.24 16.86
C LEU A 131 -1.54 -9.06 17.23
N ALA A 132 -1.39 -10.07 18.08
CA ALA A 132 -2.45 -10.97 18.53
C ALA A 132 -3.03 -10.60 19.90
N VAL A 133 -3.07 -9.30 20.23
CA VAL A 133 -3.70 -8.77 21.45
C VAL A 133 -5.04 -8.10 21.16
N ASP A 134 -5.94 -8.02 22.14
CA ASP A 134 -7.33 -7.56 21.96
C ASP A 134 -7.46 -6.15 21.35
N ASP A 135 -6.53 -5.25 21.67
CA ASP A 135 -6.52 -3.87 21.18
C ASP A 135 -5.80 -3.71 19.83
N ALA A 136 -5.26 -4.78 19.25
CA ALA A 136 -4.62 -4.74 17.95
C ALA A 136 -5.61 -5.04 16.82
N LEU A 137 -5.57 -4.21 15.77
CA LEU A 137 -6.26 -4.44 14.51
C LEU A 137 -5.24 -4.65 13.40
N VAL A 138 -5.20 -5.87 12.86
CA VAL A 138 -4.38 -6.19 11.68
C VAL A 138 -5.20 -5.94 10.42
N LEU A 139 -4.68 -5.09 9.55
CA LEU A 139 -5.31 -4.65 8.31
C LEU A 139 -4.52 -5.12 7.10
N GLN A 140 -5.23 -5.53 6.07
CA GLN A 140 -4.71 -5.93 4.77
C GLN A 140 -5.26 -5.00 3.68
N LEU A 141 -4.39 -4.56 2.79
CA LEU A 141 -4.74 -3.75 1.63
C LEU A 141 -5.31 -4.59 0.49
N GLN A 142 -6.47 -4.19 0.00
CA GLN A 142 -7.07 -4.64 -1.26
C GLN A 142 -6.89 -3.51 -2.31
N PRO A 143 -5.96 -3.65 -3.27
CA PRO A 143 -5.67 -2.62 -4.26
C PRO A 143 -6.83 -2.46 -5.24
N ARG A 144 -7.10 -1.22 -5.64
CA ARG A 144 -7.99 -0.88 -6.77
C ARG A 144 -7.23 -0.21 -7.89
N LYS A 145 -6.23 0.59 -7.53
CA LYS A 145 -5.36 1.29 -8.47
C LYS A 145 -3.97 1.42 -7.90
N VAL A 146 -2.96 1.20 -8.72
CA VAL A 146 -1.55 1.43 -8.39
C VAL A 146 -0.98 2.39 -9.41
N LEU A 147 -0.32 3.44 -8.93
CA LEU A 147 0.46 4.37 -9.73
C LEU A 147 1.92 4.19 -9.36
N ALA A 148 2.79 4.17 -10.37
CA ALA A 148 4.22 4.16 -10.15
C ALA A 148 4.99 4.90 -11.25
N TRP A 149 6.10 5.51 -10.87
CA TRP A 149 7.07 6.12 -11.79
C TRP A 149 8.43 6.26 -11.13
N GLN A 150 9.45 6.44 -11.95
CA GLN A 150 10.78 6.89 -11.56
C GLN A 150 10.98 8.31 -12.09
N GLU A 151 11.27 9.27 -11.21
CA GLU A 151 11.44 10.68 -11.59
C GLU A 151 12.58 10.87 -12.60
N ALA A 152 13.66 10.09 -12.47
CA ALA A 152 14.81 10.15 -13.37
C ALA A 152 14.48 9.87 -14.85
N ASP A 153 13.37 9.16 -15.12
CA ASP A 153 12.87 8.86 -16.47
C ASP A 153 11.35 9.11 -16.54
N PHE A 154 10.89 10.15 -15.84
CA PHE A 154 9.54 10.67 -15.99
C PHE A 154 9.48 11.56 -17.25
N PRO A 155 8.43 11.48 -18.10
CA PRO A 155 7.18 10.72 -17.93
C PRO A 155 7.21 9.29 -18.51
N THR A 156 8.32 8.84 -19.08
CA THR A 156 8.46 7.55 -19.76
C THR A 156 8.05 6.38 -18.88
N THR A 157 8.39 6.39 -17.60
CA THR A 157 8.09 5.31 -16.65
C THR A 157 6.70 5.38 -16.03
N ALA A 158 5.95 6.46 -16.24
CA ALA A 158 4.65 6.66 -15.61
C ALA A 158 3.66 5.55 -15.98
N THR A 159 3.26 4.78 -14.96
CA THR A 159 2.50 3.53 -15.11
C THR A 159 1.37 3.45 -14.10
N CYS A 160 0.22 2.96 -14.56
CA CYS A 160 -0.97 2.71 -13.78
C CYS A 160 -1.39 1.24 -13.93
N TRP A 161 -1.84 0.61 -12.85
CA TRP A 161 -2.52 -0.68 -12.87
C TRP A 161 -3.89 -0.51 -12.21
N LEU A 162 -4.94 -0.94 -12.91
CA LEU A 162 -6.32 -0.96 -12.39
C LEU A 162 -6.77 -2.39 -12.11
N PHE A 163 -7.36 -2.63 -10.95
CA PHE A 163 -7.85 -3.92 -10.48
C PHE A 163 -9.38 -3.87 -10.41
N GLU A 164 -10.05 -4.84 -11.04
CA GLU A 164 -11.52 -5.00 -10.99
C GLU A 164 -12.00 -5.55 -9.64
#